data_AF-A0AAW7YX83-F1
#
_entry.id   AF-A0AAW7YX83-F1
#
_cell.length_a   1.000
_cell.length_b   1.000
_cell.length_c   1.000
_cell.angle_alpha   90.00
_cell.angle_beta   90.00
_cell.angle_gamma   90.00
#
_symmetry.space_group_name_H-M   'P 1'
#
loop_
_entity.id
_entity.type
_entity.pdbx_description
1 polymer ?
#
loop_
_entity_poly.entity_id
_entity_poly.type
_entity_poly.pdbx_seq_one_letter_code
_entity_poly.pdbx_strand_id
1 'polypeptide(L)' 'MLQFRPARLLLVERSEVALYQIERELKEMREALALNIDLVPLMISVQHLPRLSAMMEASNVDTVYHAAAYKHVP' A
#
# COMPACT_ATOMS: atom_id res chain seq x y z
N MET A 1 10.68 3.97 -3.01
CA MET A 1 9.64 4.43 -2.07
C MET A 1 10.13 4.41 -0.62
N LEU A 2 10.53 3.26 -0.07
CA LEU A 2 11.03 3.15 1.32
C LEU A 2 12.23 4.07 1.65
N GLN A 3 13.11 4.32 0.68
CA GLN A 3 14.25 5.25 0.81
C GLN A 3 13.87 6.72 1.08
N PHE A 4 12.63 7.11 0.72
CA PHE A 4 12.11 8.45 1.01
C PHE A 4 11.57 8.56 2.45
N ARG A 5 11.65 7.47 3.24
CA ARG A 5 11.26 7.39 4.65
C ARG A 5 9.87 7.98 4.93
N PRO A 6 8.81 7.50 4.25
CA PRO A 6 7.46 7.94 4.57
C PRO A 6 7.12 7.57 6.02
N ALA A 7 6.43 8.44 6.74
CA ALA A 7 5.99 8.14 8.10
C ALA A 7 5.00 6.96 8.13
N ARG A 8 4.17 6.84 7.10
CA ARG A 8 3.16 5.79 6.94
C ARG A 8 3.04 5.38 5.47
N LEU A 9 2.83 4.09 5.22
CA LEU A 9 2.57 3.55 3.89
C LEU A 9 1.29 2.70 3.92
N LEU A 10 0.28 3.13 3.17
CA LEU A 10 -0.98 2.42 3.01
C LEU A 10 -0.87 1.46 1.81
N LEU A 11 -1.05 0.17 2.04
CA LEU A 11 -1.02 -0.86 0.99
C LEU A 11 -2.46 -1.21 0.61
N VAL A 12 -2.89 -0.82 -0.59
CA VAL A 12 -4.25 -1.08 -1.07
C VAL A 12 -4.22 -2.17 -2.14
N GLU A 13 -4.85 -3.31 -1.85
CA GLU A 13 -4.94 -4.43 -2.78
C GLU A 13 -6.25 -5.20 -2.54
N ARG A 14 -6.86 -5.75 -3.60
CA ARG A 14 -8.08 -6.55 -3.52
C ARG A 14 -7.78 -8.02 -3.23
N SER A 15 -6.65 -8.53 -3.69
CA SER A 15 -6.21 -9.90 -3.45
C SER A 15 -5.50 -10.04 -2.11
N GLU A 16 -6.09 -10.80 -1.19
CA GLU A 16 -5.50 -11.10 0.12
C GLU A 16 -4.10 -11.72 0.00
N VAL A 17 -3.93 -12.66 -0.93
CA VAL A 17 -2.64 -13.34 -1.16
C VAL A 17 -1.58 -12.34 -1.61
N ALA A 18 -1.92 -11.45 -2.54
CA ALA A 18 -0.97 -10.44 -3.02
C ALA A 18 -0.65 -9.40 -1.95
N LEU A 19 -1.66 -8.96 -1.18
CA LEU A 19 -1.49 -8.02 -0.07
C LEU A 19 -0.55 -8.58 1.00
N TYR A 20 -0.75 -9.85 1.38
CA TYR A 20 0.09 -10.52 2.36
C TYR A 20 1.53 -10.70 1.87
N GLN A 21 1.72 -11.05 0.60
CA GLN A 21 3.05 -11.19 0.00
C GLN A 21 3.82 -9.87 0.04
N ILE A 22 3.22 -8.78 -0.44
CA ILE A 22 3.91 -7.47 -0.46
C ILE A 22 4.11 -6.91 0.95
N GLU A 23 3.15 -7.12 1.87
CA GLU A 23 3.30 -6.71 3.27
C GLU A 23 4.51 -7.41 3.92
N ARG A 24 4.69 -8.72 3.68
CA ARG A 24 5.81 -9.48 4.24
C ARG A 24 7.15 -8.98 3.68
N GLU A 25 7.27 -8.82 2.37
CA GLU A 25 8.49 -8.30 1.73
C GLU A 25 8.85 -6.91 2.27
N LEU A 26 7.87 -6.01 2.41
CA LEU A 26 8.10 -4.67 2.93
C LEU A 26 8.48 -4.67 4.43
N LYS A 27 7.94 -5.58 5.23
CA LYS A 27 8.35 -5.76 6.64
C LYS A 27 9.81 -6.21 6.74
N GLU A 28 10.22 -7.19 5.94
CA GLU A 28 11.60 -7.67 5.89
C GLU A 28 12.57 -6.54 5.49
N MET A 29 12.22 -5.75 4.46
CA MET A 29 13.02 -4.59 4.04
C MET A 29 13.09 -3.50 5.11
N ARG A 30 11.96 -3.23 5.79
CA ARG A 30 11.88 -2.25 6.88
C ARG A 30 12.83 -2.62 8.01
N GLU A 31 12.86 -3.89 8.40
CA GLU A 31 13.75 -4.41 9.44
C GLU A 31 15.21 -4.37 9.02
N ALA A 32 15.53 -4.84 7.81
CA ALA A 32 16.89 -4.85 7.27
C ALA A 32 17.51 -3.44 7.16
N LEU A 33 16.68 -2.43 6.89
CA LEU A 33 17.10 -1.04 6.74
C LEU A 33 16.90 -0.20 8.01
N ALA A 34 16.45 -0.80 9.12
CA ALA A 34 16.11 -0.13 10.37
C ALA A 34 15.19 1.09 10.18
N LEU A 35 14.19 0.96 9.31
CA LEU A 35 13.25 2.03 8.99
C LEU A 35 12.08 2.04 9.98
N ASN A 36 11.74 3.22 10.50
CA ASN A 36 10.54 3.39 11.32
C ASN A 36 9.36 3.83 10.42
N ILE A 37 8.75 2.87 9.73
CA ILE A 37 7.63 3.09 8.80
C ILE A 37 6.42 2.30 9.30
N ASP A 38 5.29 3.00 9.44
CA ASP A 38 3.99 2.41 9.74
C ASP A 38 3.39 1.79 8.47
N LEU A 39 3.33 0.46 8.40
CA LEU A 39 2.78 -0.29 7.27
C LEU A 39 1.33 -0.65 7.56
N VAL A 40 0.41 -0.14 6.75
CA VAL A 40 -1.04 -0.35 6.95
C VAL A 40 -1.63 -1.10 5.74
N PRO A 41 -1.81 -2.43 5.81
CA PRO A 41 -2.47 -3.20 4.76
C PRO A 41 -3.98 -2.98 4.77
N LEU A 42 -4.55 -2.69 3.61
CA LEU A 42 -5.97 -2.38 3.43
C LEU A 42 -6.52 -3.19 2.26
N MET A 43 -7.40 -4.15 2.57
CA MET A 43 -8.09 -4.95 1.56
C MET A 43 -9.26 -4.16 0.96
N ILE A 44 -8.96 -3.33 -0.04
CA ILE A 44 -9.94 -2.44 -0.68
C ILE A 44 -9.75 -2.55 -2.20
N SER A 45 -10.87 -2.63 -2.93
CA SER A 45 -10.83 -2.48 -4.38
C SER A 45 -10.70 -1.01 -4.75
N VAL A 46 -9.72 -0.67 -5.59
CA VAL A 46 -9.53 0.69 -6.14
C VAL A 46 -10.74 1.18 -6.95
N GLN A 47 -11.65 0.28 -7.35
CA GLN A 47 -12.90 0.61 -8.04
C GLN A 47 -13.97 1.20 -7.10
N HIS A 48 -13.84 1.02 -5.77
CA HIS A 48 -14.74 1.62 -4.77
C HIS A 48 -14.30 3.04 -4.41
N LEU A 49 -14.44 3.95 -5.37
CA LEU A 49 -14.00 5.34 -5.26
C LEU A 49 -14.45 6.05 -3.97
N PRO A 50 -15.72 5.96 -3.50
CA PRO A 50 -16.13 6.66 -2.28
C PRO A 50 -15.33 6.23 -1.04
N ARG A 51 -15.03 4.92 -0.93
CA ARG A 51 -14.27 4.37 0.19
C ARG A 51 -12.79 4.72 0.10
N LEU A 52 -12.24 4.73 -1.11
CA LEU A 52 -10.86 5.12 -1.37
C LEU A 52 -10.64 6.61 -1.06
N SER A 53 -11.55 7.48 -1.50
CA SER A 53 -11.50 8.93 -1.22
C SER A 53 -11.61 9.22 0.27
N ALA A 54 -12.58 8.62 0.98
CA ALA A 54 -12.71 8.80 2.43
C ALA A 54 -11.48 8.32 3.20
N MET A 55 -10.86 7.23 2.76
CA MET A 55 -9.60 6.72 3.34
C MET A 55 -8.43 7.67 3.09
N MET A 56 -8.29 8.19 1.86
CA MET A 56 -7.24 9.13 1.49
C MET A 56 -7.34 10.42 2.30
N GLU A 57 -8.55 10.96 2.44
CA GLU A 57 -8.84 12.13 3.27
C GLU A 57 -8.54 11.87 4.75
N ALA A 58 -9.06 10.78 5.32
CA ALA A 58 -8.85 10.45 6.73
C ALA A 58 -7.38 10.16 7.08
N SER A 59 -6.59 9.71 6.11
CA SER A 59 -5.17 9.39 6.29
C SER A 59 -4.23 10.51 5.86
N ASN A 60 -4.76 11.62 5.35
CA ASN A 60 -4.03 12.78 4.85
C ASN A 60 -2.89 12.38 3.88
N VAL A 61 -3.21 11.55 2.87
CA VAL A 61 -2.22 10.95 1.97
C VAL A 61 -1.50 12.02 1.15
N ASP A 62 -0.19 12.16 1.35
CA ASP A 62 0.64 13.14 0.64
C ASP A 62 1.04 12.73 -0.78
N THR A 63 1.08 11.42 -1.08
CA THR A 63 1.55 10.90 -2.38
C THR A 63 0.89 9.57 -2.71
N VAL A 64 0.36 9.45 -3.94
CA VAL A 64 -0.31 8.23 -4.43
C VAL A 64 0.53 7.58 -5.53
N TYR A 65 0.84 6.30 -5.37
CA TYR A 65 1.45 5.47 -6.40
C TYR A 65 0.41 4.43 -6.87
N HIS A 66 -0.06 4.57 -8.12
CA HIS A 66 -1.04 3.65 -8.68
C HIS A 66 -0.35 2.55 -9.47
N ALA A 67 -0.16 1.38 -8.85
CA ALA A 67 0.43 0.19 -9.49
C ALA A 67 -0.60 -0.92 -9.79
N ALA A 68 -1.88 -0.70 -9.44
CA ALA A 68 -2.95 -1.64 -9.70
C ALA A 68 -3.37 -1.61 -11.18
N ALA A 69 -2.78 -2.49 -11.99
CA ALA A 69 -3.14 -2.67 -13.40
C ALA A 69 -3.39 -4.16 -13.71
N TYR A 70 -4.42 -4.44 -14.49
CA TYR A 70 -4.61 -5.78 -15.07
C TYR A 70 -3.48 -6.05 -16.07
N LYS A 71 -2.61 -7.02 -15.78
CA LYS A 71 -1.48 -7.42 -16.64
C LYS A 71 -1.67 -8.77 -17.34
N HIS A 72 -2.86 -9.37 -17.29
CA HIS A 72 -3.15 -10.56 -18.09
C HIS A 72 -3.42 -10.15 -19.53
N VAL A 73 -2.45 -10.43 -20.41
CA VAL A 73 -2.65 -10.48 -21.86
C VAL A 73 -3.21 -11.88 -22.17
N PRO A 74 -4.33 -12.02 -22.91
CA PRO A 74 -4.86 -13.31 -23.32
C PRO A 74 -3.92 -14.06 -24.29
#